data_AF-A0A3D2IVI4-F1
#
_entry.id   AF-A0A3D2IVI4-F1
#
_cell.length_a   1.000
_cell.length_b   1.000
_cell.length_c   1.000
_cell.angle_alpha   90.00
_cell.angle_beta   90.00
_cell.angle_gamma   90.00
#
_symmetry.space_group_name_H-M   'P 1'
#
loop_
_entity.id
_entity.type
_entity.pdbx_description
1 polymer ?
#
loop_
_entity_poly.entity_id
_entity_poly.type
_entity_poly.pdbx_seq_one_letter_code
_entity_poly.pdbx_strand_id
1 'polypeptide(L)'
;MTNLIKLLLISVSMLSMSCSSAGLTDKLARGPTFKIQVEQEHIYTDVSDKDSFEYDTEPRIIIESLTPVICKGGNNDDFLAGSCAFDEDKPLPEKIEFRYGVWLSDEEVDKRFPPIPFEAYENLPDDRDFKTLDDWLEARDEFRTKVFKKPEYKKIREAKFAAMDREIDWHTHTIYPRQIMQKYHDDMGFINRMRASIVYYNLTFHYDMSVSEKDRILYLDPAVPRWLSK
;
A
#
# COMPACT_ATOMS: atom_id res chain seq x y z
N MET A 1 44.26 54.15 -5.31
CA MET A 1 43.83 53.03 -4.43
C MET A 1 42.65 52.31 -5.07
N THR A 2 42.90 51.59 -6.17
CA THR A 2 41.82 50.97 -6.97
C THR A 2 42.23 49.63 -7.60
N ASN A 3 43.38 49.08 -7.20
CA ASN A 3 43.92 47.83 -7.76
C ASN A 3 44.06 46.68 -6.75
N LEU A 4 43.59 46.84 -5.50
CA LEU A 4 43.59 45.78 -4.49
C LEU A 4 42.24 45.02 -4.38
N ILE A 5 41.15 45.57 -4.92
CA ILE A 5 39.82 44.95 -4.85
C ILE A 5 39.63 43.87 -5.93
N LYS A 6 40.33 43.95 -7.07
CA LYS A 6 40.19 42.96 -8.15
C LYS A 6 40.89 41.63 -7.89
N LEU A 7 41.90 41.60 -7.01
CA LEU A 7 42.58 40.35 -6.65
C LEU A 7 41.87 39.55 -5.53
N LEU A 8 40.93 40.17 -4.81
CA LEU A 8 40.16 39.53 -3.75
C LEU A 8 38.83 38.91 -4.26
N LEU A 9 38.46 39.20 -5.51
CA LEU A 9 37.24 38.66 -6.16
C LEU A 9 37.50 37.40 -7.00
N ILE A 10 38.75 36.97 -7.17
CA ILE A 10 39.11 35.76 -7.93
C ILE A 10 39.43 34.58 -7.00
N SER A 11 39.72 34.83 -5.71
CA SER A 11 40.01 33.79 -4.71
C SER A 11 38.78 33.28 -3.94
N VAL A 12 37.58 33.82 -4.19
CA VAL A 12 36.31 33.27 -3.64
C VAL A 12 35.65 32.28 -4.62
N SER A 13 36.13 32.18 -5.87
CA SER A 13 35.52 31.32 -6.89
C SER A 13 36.13 29.90 -6.99
N MET A 14 37.04 29.51 -6.09
CA MET A 14 37.67 28.18 -6.12
C MET A 14 37.93 27.57 -4.73
N LEU A 15 36.95 27.68 -3.84
CA LEU A 15 36.83 26.77 -2.70
C LEU A 15 35.54 25.95 -2.84
N SER A 16 35.76 24.70 -3.22
CA SER A 16 34.93 23.52 -3.03
C SER A 16 33.57 23.46 -3.75
N MET A 17 33.64 23.05 -5.02
CA MET A 17 32.86 21.89 -5.45
C MET A 17 33.09 20.72 -4.47
N SER A 18 32.04 19.90 -4.32
CA SER A 18 32.07 18.55 -3.75
C SER A 18 32.00 18.44 -2.23
N CYS A 19 30.79 18.59 -1.70
CA CYS A 19 30.10 17.37 -1.30
C CYS A 19 28.74 17.36 -1.99
N SER A 20 28.60 16.50 -3.00
CA SER A 20 27.31 15.93 -3.37
C SER A 20 26.75 15.19 -2.15
N SER A 21 26.22 15.93 -1.19
CA SER A 21 25.43 15.38 -0.09
C SER A 21 24.17 14.72 -0.62
N ALA A 22 23.78 14.98 -1.88
CA ALA A 22 22.73 14.25 -2.60
C ALA A 22 22.86 12.71 -2.51
N GLY A 23 24.06 12.15 -2.31
CA GLY A 23 24.23 10.70 -2.11
C GLY A 23 24.20 10.20 -0.66
N LEU A 24 24.43 11.07 0.33
CA LEU A 24 24.47 10.71 1.75
C LEU A 24 23.21 11.14 2.51
N THR A 25 22.60 12.27 2.15
CA THR A 25 21.24 12.61 2.60
C THR A 25 20.23 11.65 2.01
N ASP A 26 20.41 11.17 0.77
CA ASP A 26 19.57 10.10 0.21
C ASP A 26 19.72 8.79 1.00
N LYS A 27 20.92 8.44 1.45
CA LYS A 27 21.14 7.19 2.23
C LYS A 27 20.72 7.28 3.70
N LEU A 28 20.54 8.49 4.24
CA LEU A 28 19.85 8.72 5.52
C LEU A 28 18.32 8.82 5.32
N ALA A 29 17.87 9.38 4.19
CA ALA A 29 16.46 9.48 3.82
C ALA A 29 15.83 8.14 3.42
N ARG A 30 16.64 7.14 3.06
CA ARG A 30 16.19 5.78 2.75
C ARG A 30 15.52 5.05 3.91
N GLY A 31 15.72 5.52 5.16
CA GLY A 31 14.92 5.14 6.33
C GLY A 31 14.72 3.63 6.56
N PRO A 32 13.88 3.23 7.52
CA PRO A 32 13.29 1.91 7.57
C PRO A 32 12.35 1.68 6.39
N THR A 33 12.10 0.41 6.07
CA THR A 33 10.98 0.05 5.21
C THR A 33 9.69 0.53 5.89
N PHE A 34 8.92 1.39 5.23
CA PHE A 34 7.59 1.77 5.70
C PHE A 34 6.59 0.74 5.16
N LYS A 35 5.74 0.19 6.02
CA LYS A 35 4.68 -0.74 5.64
C LYS A 35 3.35 -0.24 6.20
N ILE A 36 2.38 -0.04 5.33
CA ILE A 36 1.00 0.23 5.73
C ILE A 36 0.24 -1.09 5.70
N GLN A 37 -0.55 -1.35 6.74
CA GLN A 37 -1.50 -2.44 6.80
C GLN A 37 -2.90 -1.84 6.97
N VAL A 38 -3.82 -2.27 6.13
CA VAL A 38 -5.20 -1.80 6.10
C VAL A 38 -6.09 -2.95 6.53
N GLU A 39 -6.87 -2.72 7.57
CA GLU A 39 -7.78 -3.68 8.16
C GLU A 39 -9.18 -3.07 8.23
N GLN A 40 -10.19 -3.93 8.15
CA GLN A 40 -11.55 -3.57 8.53
C GLN A 40 -11.85 -4.18 9.90
N GLU A 41 -12.67 -3.49 10.68
CA GLU A 41 -13.32 -4.09 11.84
C GLU A 41 -14.23 -5.24 11.40
N HIS A 42 -14.32 -6.26 12.25
CA HIS A 42 -15.28 -7.35 12.09
C HIS A 42 -16.28 -7.33 13.27
N ILE A 43 -17.58 -7.34 12.96
CA ILE A 43 -18.69 -7.24 13.93
C ILE A 43 -18.77 -8.47 14.83
N TYR A 44 -18.31 -9.64 14.35
CA TYR A 44 -18.36 -10.89 15.11
C TYR A 44 -17.01 -11.24 15.73
N THR A 45 -16.92 -11.11 17.06
CA THR A 45 -15.78 -11.55 17.89
C THR A 45 -16.11 -12.66 18.88
N ASP A 46 -17.35 -13.17 18.92
CA ASP A 46 -17.75 -14.19 19.89
C ASP A 46 -17.72 -15.61 19.30
N VAL A 47 -16.60 -16.30 19.54
CA VAL A 47 -16.37 -17.70 19.15
C VAL A 47 -16.85 -18.60 20.28
N SER A 48 -18.16 -18.85 20.36
CA SER A 48 -18.67 -19.96 21.19
C SER A 48 -19.10 -21.18 20.37
N ASP A 49 -19.37 -21.04 19.07
CA ASP A 49 -19.69 -22.18 18.20
C ASP A 49 -18.79 -22.19 16.96
N LYS A 50 -18.21 -23.38 16.72
CA LYS A 50 -17.04 -23.63 15.88
C LYS A 50 -17.36 -23.85 14.40
N ASP A 51 -18.53 -23.47 13.91
CA ASP A 51 -18.95 -23.80 12.56
C ASP A 51 -19.24 -22.52 11.77
N SER A 52 -18.30 -22.21 10.86
CA SER A 52 -18.28 -21.15 9.84
C SER A 52 -18.36 -19.69 10.31
N PHE A 53 -17.25 -18.97 10.15
CA PHE A 53 -17.28 -17.52 9.99
C PHE A 53 -18.03 -17.20 8.68
N GLU A 54 -19.28 -16.76 8.77
CA GLU A 54 -20.05 -16.30 7.60
C GLU A 54 -19.71 -14.85 7.28
N TYR A 55 -18.48 -14.61 6.80
CA TYR A 55 -18.05 -13.29 6.31
C TYR A 55 -18.97 -12.72 5.22
N ASP A 56 -19.68 -13.60 4.50
CA ASP A 56 -20.57 -13.23 3.40
C ASP A 56 -21.82 -12.46 3.86
N THR A 57 -22.18 -12.54 5.15
CA THR A 57 -23.37 -11.88 5.72
C THR A 57 -23.05 -10.52 6.34
N GLU A 58 -21.78 -10.23 6.59
CA GLU A 58 -21.33 -8.99 7.19
C GLU A 58 -21.28 -7.86 6.15
N PRO A 59 -21.78 -6.65 6.44
CA PRO A 59 -21.51 -5.47 5.63
C PRO A 59 -19.99 -5.30 5.42
N ARG A 60 -19.56 -4.76 4.28
CA ARG A 60 -18.14 -4.64 3.98
C ARG A 60 -17.67 -3.21 4.09
N ILE A 61 -16.48 -2.98 4.63
CA ILE A 61 -15.86 -1.65 4.52
C ILE A 61 -15.06 -1.63 3.22
N ILE A 62 -15.51 -0.82 2.26
CA ILE A 62 -14.78 -0.60 1.01
C ILE A 62 -13.75 0.48 1.27
N ILE A 63 -12.50 0.21 0.91
CA ILE A 63 -11.36 1.10 1.15
C ILE A 63 -10.60 1.23 -0.17
N GLU A 64 -10.39 2.47 -0.61
CA GLU A 64 -9.73 2.77 -1.87
C GLU A 64 -8.67 3.85 -1.68
N SER A 65 -7.46 3.62 -2.19
CA SER A 65 -6.43 4.66 -2.22
C SER A 65 -6.70 5.65 -3.36
N LEU A 66 -6.87 6.92 -3.02
CA LEU A 66 -6.97 8.02 -3.99
C LEU A 66 -5.59 8.51 -4.43
N THR A 67 -4.58 8.31 -3.59
CA THR A 67 -3.20 8.60 -3.94
C THR A 67 -2.58 7.38 -4.62
N PRO A 68 -1.95 7.52 -5.80
CA PRO A 68 -1.19 6.43 -6.41
C PRO A 68 -0.04 6.00 -5.48
N VAL A 69 0.00 4.73 -5.09
CA VAL A 69 1.08 4.19 -4.25
C VAL A 69 1.80 3.08 -4.99
N ILE A 70 3.13 3.16 -5.02
CA ILE A 70 3.97 2.11 -5.60
C ILE A 70 4.48 1.22 -4.46
N CYS A 71 3.93 0.00 -4.40
CA CYS A 71 4.34 -1.01 -3.43
C CYS A 71 5.47 -1.89 -3.99
N LYS A 72 6.42 -2.29 -3.14
CA LYS A 72 7.50 -3.20 -3.47
C LYS A 72 6.94 -4.61 -3.72
N GLY A 73 7.10 -5.10 -4.95
CA GLY A 73 6.68 -6.46 -5.33
C GLY A 73 5.17 -6.64 -5.56
N GLY A 74 4.40 -5.54 -5.66
CA GLY A 74 3.00 -5.56 -6.05
C GLY A 74 2.78 -4.88 -7.41
N ASN A 75 1.68 -5.18 -8.06
CA ASN A 75 1.17 -4.33 -9.14
C ASN A 75 0.74 -2.98 -8.52
N ASN A 76 0.86 -1.88 -9.27
CA ASN A 76 0.62 -0.51 -8.78
C ASN A 76 -0.80 -0.23 -8.25
N ASP A 77 -1.68 -1.24 -8.24
CA ASP A 77 -3.08 -1.19 -7.78
C ASP A 77 -3.30 -1.97 -6.45
N ASP A 78 -2.27 -2.60 -5.88
CA ASP A 78 -2.40 -3.63 -4.83
C ASP A 78 -2.51 -3.12 -3.38
N PHE A 79 -3.02 -1.91 -3.15
CA PHE A 79 -3.42 -1.53 -1.78
C PHE A 79 -4.62 -2.35 -1.27
N LEU A 80 -5.36 -2.98 -2.20
CA LEU A 80 -6.49 -3.86 -1.93
C LEU A 80 -6.10 -5.17 -1.23
N ALA A 81 -4.81 -5.54 -1.20
CA ALA A 81 -4.31 -6.77 -0.57
C ALA A 81 -4.07 -6.64 0.95
N GLY A 82 -4.54 -5.55 1.57
CA GLY A 82 -4.45 -5.33 3.02
C GLY A 82 -3.07 -4.93 3.53
N SER A 83 -2.03 -4.91 2.70
CA SER A 83 -0.76 -4.28 3.08
C SER A 83 0.11 -3.85 1.91
N CYS A 84 0.85 -2.76 2.09
CA CYS A 84 1.79 -2.21 1.13
C CYS A 84 3.12 -1.87 1.81
N ALA A 85 4.23 -2.43 1.32
CA ALA A 85 5.57 -2.01 1.69
C ALA A 85 6.10 -1.04 0.63
N PHE A 86 6.65 0.11 1.02
CA PHE A 86 7.19 1.08 0.06
C PHE A 86 8.55 0.64 -0.48
N ASP A 87 8.83 0.99 -1.72
CA ASP A 87 10.14 0.86 -2.33
C ASP A 87 11.13 1.81 -1.63
N GLU A 88 12.17 1.25 -1.01
CA GLU A 88 13.21 1.99 -0.27
C GLU A 88 14.04 2.90 -1.18
N ASP A 89 14.09 2.62 -2.49
CA ASP A 89 14.82 3.43 -3.45
C ASP A 89 14.00 4.62 -3.98
N LYS A 90 12.73 4.74 -3.58
CA LYS A 90 11.84 5.85 -3.94
C LYS A 90 11.49 6.71 -2.73
N PRO A 91 11.32 8.03 -2.90
CA PRO A 91 10.88 8.88 -1.80
C PRO A 91 9.45 8.51 -1.39
N LEU A 92 9.18 8.48 -0.08
CA LEU A 92 7.83 8.31 0.44
C LEU A 92 6.93 9.45 -0.06
N PRO A 93 5.64 9.17 -0.36
CA PRO A 93 4.70 10.21 -0.70
C PRO A 93 4.50 11.17 0.48
N GLU A 94 4.18 12.43 0.17
CA GLU A 94 3.95 13.46 1.19
C GLU A 94 2.70 13.17 2.03
N LYS A 95 1.63 12.76 1.35
CA LYS A 95 0.37 12.29 1.94
C LYS A 95 -0.16 11.10 1.16
N ILE A 96 -0.98 10.28 1.79
CA ILE A 96 -1.79 9.24 1.14
C ILE A 96 -3.22 9.44 1.60
N GLU A 97 -4.11 9.57 0.64
CA GLU A 97 -5.55 9.74 0.88
C GLU A 97 -6.27 8.43 0.56
N PHE A 98 -7.03 7.94 1.52
CA PHE A 98 -7.95 6.81 1.38
C PHE A 98 -9.37 7.34 1.38
N ARG A 99 -10.21 6.91 0.43
CA ARG A 99 -11.66 6.99 0.60
C ARG A 99 -12.18 5.66 1.11
N TYR A 100 -13.15 5.71 2.01
CA TYR A 100 -13.74 4.51 2.59
C TYR A 100 -15.21 4.72 2.91
N GLY A 101 -15.94 3.61 3.00
CA GLY A 101 -17.34 3.62 3.36
C GLY A 101 -17.91 2.21 3.54
N VAL A 102 -19.01 2.12 4.27
CA VAL A 102 -19.71 0.85 4.49
C VAL A 102 -20.54 0.52 3.26
N TRP A 103 -20.40 -0.72 2.81
CA TRP A 103 -21.13 -1.31 1.71
C TRP A 103 -21.96 -2.51 2.19
N LEU A 104 -22.80 -3.00 1.29
CA LEU A 104 -23.59 -4.20 1.48
C LEU A 104 -22.70 -5.43 1.73
N SER A 105 -23.27 -6.43 2.39
CA SER A 105 -22.65 -7.75 2.52
C SER A 105 -22.55 -8.45 1.17
N ASP A 106 -21.66 -9.44 1.04
CA ASP A 106 -21.50 -10.16 -0.23
C ASP A 106 -22.80 -10.89 -0.63
N GLU A 107 -23.57 -11.42 0.33
CA GLU A 107 -24.90 -11.99 0.08
C GLU A 107 -25.89 -10.97 -0.53
N GLU A 108 -25.96 -9.77 0.04
CA GLU A 108 -26.84 -8.70 -0.48
C GLU A 108 -26.36 -8.16 -1.82
N VAL A 109 -25.04 -8.12 -2.04
CA VAL A 109 -24.46 -7.79 -3.34
C VAL A 109 -24.87 -8.81 -4.39
N ASP A 110 -24.75 -10.11 -4.11
CA ASP A 110 -25.07 -11.17 -5.09
C ASP A 110 -26.57 -11.23 -5.42
N LYS A 111 -27.44 -10.87 -4.47
CA LYS A 111 -28.88 -10.71 -4.73
C LYS A 111 -29.17 -9.57 -5.71
N ARG A 112 -28.46 -8.44 -5.60
CA ARG A 112 -28.69 -7.22 -6.42
C ARG A 112 -27.92 -7.22 -7.74
N PHE A 113 -26.72 -7.81 -7.73
CA PHE A 113 -25.75 -7.82 -8.81
C PHE A 113 -25.23 -9.25 -8.98
N PRO A 114 -26.01 -10.13 -9.63
CA PRO A 114 -25.70 -11.55 -9.71
C PRO A 114 -24.27 -11.80 -10.21
N PRO A 115 -23.52 -12.70 -9.56
CA PRO A 115 -22.16 -13.00 -9.98
C PRO A 115 -22.17 -13.59 -11.39
N ILE A 116 -21.01 -13.50 -12.05
CA ILE A 116 -20.84 -14.16 -13.34
C ILE A 116 -20.98 -15.67 -13.12
N PRO A 117 -21.86 -16.36 -13.88
CA PRO A 117 -22.12 -17.78 -13.72
C PRO A 117 -20.84 -18.60 -13.94
N PHE A 118 -20.71 -19.72 -13.21
CA PHE A 118 -19.52 -20.57 -13.25
C PHE A 118 -19.22 -21.08 -14.66
N GLU A 119 -20.25 -21.32 -15.47
CA GLU A 119 -20.18 -21.75 -16.87
C GLU A 119 -19.36 -20.76 -17.73
N ALA A 120 -19.31 -19.48 -17.35
CA ALA A 120 -18.48 -18.50 -18.04
C ALA A 120 -16.96 -18.72 -17.83
N TYR A 121 -16.59 -19.50 -16.81
CA TYR A 121 -15.21 -19.82 -16.43
C TYR A 121 -14.79 -21.26 -16.79
N GLU A 122 -15.68 -22.08 -17.36
CA GLU A 122 -15.38 -23.48 -17.72
C GLU A 122 -14.14 -23.65 -18.61
N ASN A 123 -13.77 -22.61 -19.35
CA ASN A 123 -12.61 -22.61 -20.25
C ASN A 123 -11.47 -21.68 -19.75
N LEU A 124 -11.40 -21.40 -18.45
CA LEU A 124 -10.30 -20.65 -17.86
C LEU A 124 -8.98 -21.41 -18.11
N PRO A 125 -7.93 -20.77 -18.67
CA PRO A 125 -6.66 -21.43 -18.92
C PRO A 125 -6.04 -22.00 -17.64
N ASP A 126 -5.67 -23.28 -17.70
CA ASP A 126 -5.01 -24.00 -16.61
C ASP A 126 -3.51 -23.67 -16.62
N ASP A 127 -2.88 -23.48 -15.46
CA ASP A 127 -1.45 -23.15 -15.37
C ASP A 127 -0.57 -24.29 -15.92
N ARG A 128 -1.07 -25.52 -15.87
CA ARG A 128 -0.39 -26.73 -16.39
C ARG A 128 -0.28 -26.75 -17.91
N ASP A 129 -1.07 -25.95 -18.62
CA ASP A 129 -1.05 -25.88 -20.08
C ASP A 129 0.11 -24.99 -20.62
N PHE A 130 0.80 -24.27 -19.73
CA PHE A 130 1.84 -23.29 -20.09
C PHE A 130 3.22 -23.68 -19.55
N LYS A 131 4.26 -23.27 -20.27
CA LYS A 131 5.66 -23.55 -19.89
C LYS A 131 6.20 -22.56 -18.86
N THR A 132 5.62 -21.37 -18.78
CA THR A 132 6.06 -20.30 -17.90
C THR A 132 4.87 -19.66 -17.19
N LEU A 133 5.14 -19.05 -16.04
CA LEU A 133 4.14 -18.30 -15.29
C LEU A 133 3.63 -17.10 -16.09
N ASP A 134 4.52 -16.40 -16.80
CA ASP A 134 4.18 -15.20 -17.54
C ASP A 134 3.20 -15.51 -18.69
N ASP A 135 3.44 -16.59 -19.44
CA ASP A 135 2.53 -17.01 -20.53
C ASP A 135 1.14 -17.38 -19.99
N TRP A 136 1.07 -18.05 -18.84
CA TRP A 136 -0.20 -18.37 -18.19
C TRP A 136 -0.93 -17.10 -17.71
N LEU A 137 -0.22 -16.16 -17.09
CA LEU A 137 -0.80 -14.90 -16.62
C LEU A 137 -1.39 -14.10 -17.79
N GLU A 138 -0.68 -14.00 -18.91
CA GLU A 138 -1.17 -13.35 -20.13
C GLU A 138 -2.45 -14.01 -20.66
N ALA A 139 -2.43 -15.34 -20.85
CA ALA A 139 -3.60 -16.07 -21.35
C ALA A 139 -4.81 -15.98 -20.42
N ARG A 140 -4.57 -16.05 -19.10
CA ARG A 140 -5.61 -15.87 -18.08
C ARG A 140 -6.23 -14.47 -18.15
N ASP A 141 -5.41 -13.44 -18.31
CA ASP A 141 -5.86 -12.05 -18.37
C ASP A 141 -6.62 -11.76 -19.67
N GLU A 142 -6.19 -12.33 -20.81
CA GLU A 142 -6.93 -12.32 -22.07
C GLU A 142 -8.30 -13.00 -21.94
N PHE A 143 -8.35 -14.19 -21.35
CA PHE A 143 -9.58 -14.92 -21.10
C PHE A 143 -10.54 -14.11 -20.23
N ARG A 144 -10.06 -13.62 -19.08
CA ARG A 144 -10.86 -12.79 -18.17
C ARG A 144 -11.36 -11.56 -18.92
N THR A 145 -10.51 -10.87 -19.65
CA THR A 145 -10.89 -9.70 -20.45
C THR A 145 -12.01 -10.02 -21.43
N LYS A 146 -11.93 -11.16 -22.14
CA LYS A 146 -12.97 -11.61 -23.07
C LYS A 146 -14.29 -11.90 -22.37
N VAL A 147 -14.26 -12.57 -21.21
CA VAL A 147 -15.46 -12.86 -20.42
C VAL A 147 -16.06 -11.57 -19.87
N PHE A 148 -15.29 -10.75 -19.15
CA PHE A 148 -15.77 -9.52 -18.52
C PHE A 148 -16.20 -8.42 -19.51
N LYS A 149 -15.77 -8.48 -20.78
CA LYS A 149 -16.23 -7.57 -21.84
C LYS A 149 -17.57 -7.95 -22.45
N LYS A 150 -18.14 -9.13 -22.14
CA LYS A 150 -19.48 -9.50 -22.59
C LYS A 150 -20.50 -8.45 -22.09
N PRO A 151 -21.44 -7.98 -22.95
CA PRO A 151 -22.33 -6.88 -22.60
C PRO A 151 -23.13 -7.08 -21.32
N GLU A 152 -23.59 -8.31 -21.06
CA GLU A 152 -24.36 -8.68 -19.88
C GLU A 152 -23.56 -8.49 -18.58
N TYR A 153 -22.30 -8.93 -18.53
CA TYR A 153 -21.46 -8.82 -17.34
C TYR A 153 -20.91 -7.41 -17.17
N LYS A 154 -20.61 -6.74 -18.28
CA LYS A 154 -20.23 -5.33 -18.28
C LYS A 154 -21.32 -4.47 -17.64
N LYS A 155 -22.59 -4.66 -18.03
CA LYS A 155 -23.73 -3.92 -17.46
C LYS A 155 -23.90 -4.17 -15.95
N ILE A 156 -23.77 -5.42 -15.50
CA ILE A 156 -23.86 -5.74 -14.06
C ILE A 156 -22.74 -5.04 -13.28
N ARG A 157 -21.50 -5.09 -13.80
CA ARG A 157 -20.35 -4.43 -13.19
C ARG A 157 -20.51 -2.91 -13.12
N GLU A 158 -20.95 -2.29 -14.21
CA GLU A 158 -21.23 -0.85 -14.26
C GLU A 158 -22.35 -0.46 -13.29
N ALA A 159 -23.42 -1.26 -13.20
CA ALA A 159 -24.50 -1.04 -12.25
C ALA A 159 -24.03 -1.16 -10.79
N LYS A 160 -23.17 -2.14 -10.49
CA LYS A 160 -22.58 -2.32 -9.16
C LYS A 160 -21.77 -1.08 -8.76
N PHE A 161 -20.86 -0.62 -9.62
CA PHE A 161 -20.05 0.58 -9.32
C PHE A 161 -20.88 1.85 -9.22
N ALA A 162 -21.86 2.05 -10.12
CA ALA A 162 -22.76 3.19 -10.03
C ALA A 162 -23.60 3.19 -8.74
N ALA A 163 -23.98 2.01 -8.25
CA ALA A 163 -24.66 1.87 -6.96
C ALA A 163 -23.70 2.21 -5.81
N MET A 164 -22.49 1.67 -5.81
CA MET A 164 -21.45 1.99 -4.80
C MET A 164 -21.20 3.49 -4.71
N ASP A 165 -21.01 4.18 -5.84
CA ASP A 165 -20.77 5.63 -5.87
C ASP A 165 -21.95 6.45 -5.29
N ARG A 166 -23.18 5.93 -5.38
CA ARG A 166 -24.41 6.62 -4.95
C ARG A 166 -24.80 6.31 -3.51
N GLU A 167 -24.62 5.06 -3.09
CA GLU A 167 -25.18 4.52 -1.85
C GLU A 167 -24.16 4.45 -0.71
N ILE A 168 -22.86 4.45 -1.02
CA ILE A 168 -21.82 4.56 0.00
C ILE A 168 -21.73 6.02 0.45
N ASP A 169 -21.85 6.26 1.75
CA ASP A 169 -21.42 7.51 2.36
C ASP A 169 -19.89 7.50 2.45
N TRP A 170 -19.24 8.21 1.53
CA TRP A 170 -17.79 8.20 1.39
C TRP A 170 -17.11 9.17 2.36
N HIS A 171 -16.17 8.64 3.14
CA HIS A 171 -15.30 9.41 4.02
C HIS A 171 -13.87 9.37 3.51
N THR A 172 -13.08 10.39 3.86
CA THR A 172 -11.67 10.47 3.48
C THR A 172 -10.80 10.42 4.73
N HIS A 173 -9.78 9.56 4.70
CA HIS A 173 -8.74 9.49 5.72
C HIS A 173 -7.38 9.78 5.08
N THR A 174 -6.59 10.64 5.71
CA THR A 174 -5.30 11.10 5.16
C THR A 174 -4.19 10.80 6.14
N ILE A 175 -3.12 10.17 5.64
CA ILE A 175 -1.92 9.88 6.42
C ILE A 175 -0.73 10.61 5.82
N TYR A 176 0.29 10.85 6.64
CA TYR A 176 1.50 11.58 6.24
C TYR A 176 2.75 10.72 6.50
N PRO A 177 3.10 9.79 5.60
CA PRO A 177 4.19 8.82 5.81
C PRO A 177 5.51 9.46 6.22
N ARG A 178 5.85 10.62 5.65
CA ARG A 178 7.07 11.35 5.99
C ARG A 178 7.08 11.85 7.44
N GLN A 179 5.94 12.31 7.96
CA GLN A 179 5.83 12.79 9.34
C GLN A 179 5.95 11.62 10.33
N ILE A 180 5.31 10.48 9.99
CA ILE A 180 5.42 9.24 10.77
C ILE A 180 6.88 8.77 10.82
N MET A 181 7.57 8.80 9.69
CA MET A 181 8.98 8.41 9.62
C MET A 181 9.90 9.39 10.35
N GLN A 182 9.60 10.69 10.31
CA GLN A 182 10.34 11.72 11.03
C GLN A 182 10.25 11.50 12.55
N LYS A 183 9.07 11.15 13.08
CA LYS A 183 8.89 10.78 14.50
C LYS A 183 9.90 9.71 14.92
N TYR A 184 10.01 8.63 14.16
CA TYR A 184 10.96 7.54 14.47
C TYR A 184 12.42 7.91 14.24
N HIS A 185 12.72 8.81 13.30
CA HIS A 185 14.08 9.31 13.09
C HIS A 185 14.56 10.13 14.30
N ASP A 186 13.71 11.01 14.82
CA ASP A 186 14.05 11.90 15.93
C ASP A 186 14.19 11.14 17.26
N ASP A 187 13.39 10.11 17.48
CA ASP A 187 13.43 9.27 18.69
C ASP A 187 14.70 8.40 18.79
N MET A 188 15.36 8.07 17.66
CA MET A 188 16.43 7.05 17.62
C MET A 188 17.85 7.58 17.54
N GLY A 189 18.04 8.86 17.21
CA GLY A 189 19.35 9.43 16.95
C GLY A 189 19.99 8.90 15.65
N PHE A 190 20.96 9.66 15.15
CA PHE A 190 21.52 9.56 13.80
C PHE A 190 22.13 8.17 13.47
N ILE A 191 21.57 7.52 12.44
CA ILE A 191 22.23 6.70 11.40
C ILE A 191 22.15 5.16 11.45
N ASN A 192 22.49 4.45 12.54
CA ASN A 192 22.76 2.99 12.37
C ASN A 192 21.60 2.03 12.67
N ARG A 193 20.55 2.43 13.39
CA ARG A 193 19.42 1.54 13.72
C ARG A 193 18.31 1.52 12.66
N MET A 194 18.16 2.62 11.91
CA MET A 194 17.05 2.77 10.95
C MET A 194 17.17 1.84 9.73
N ARG A 195 18.39 1.56 9.25
CA ARG A 195 18.62 0.70 8.07
C ARG A 195 18.18 -0.75 8.25
N ALA A 196 18.04 -1.20 9.49
CA ALA A 196 17.57 -2.54 9.82
C ALA A 196 16.31 -2.43 10.68
N SER A 197 15.32 -1.68 10.20
CA SER A 197 14.02 -1.61 10.87
C SER A 197 12.87 -1.48 9.88
N ILE A 198 11.69 -1.88 10.32
CA ILE A 198 10.44 -1.78 9.55
C ILE A 198 9.46 -0.99 10.41
N VAL A 199 8.95 0.12 9.88
CA VAL A 199 7.85 0.86 10.52
C VAL A 199 6.55 0.31 9.96
N TYR A 200 5.76 -0.33 10.83
CA TYR A 200 4.42 -0.79 10.54
C TYR A 200 3.43 0.29 10.96
N TYR A 201 2.53 0.63 10.04
CA TYR A 201 1.46 1.59 10.27
C TYR A 201 0.13 0.92 9.92
N ASN A 202 -0.62 0.58 10.96
CA ASN A 202 -1.88 -0.14 10.87
C ASN A 202 -3.03 0.86 10.90
N LEU A 203 -3.88 0.80 9.89
CA LEU A 203 -5.13 1.52 9.77
C LEU A 203 -6.27 0.51 9.91
N THR A 204 -7.09 0.66 10.95
CA THR A 204 -8.32 -0.12 11.10
C THR A 204 -9.50 0.80 10.85
N PHE A 205 -10.28 0.50 9.82
CA PHE A 205 -11.50 1.23 9.49
C PHE A 205 -12.69 0.56 10.18
N HIS A 206 -13.56 1.37 10.78
CA HIS A 206 -14.67 0.91 11.62
C HIS A 206 -16.03 1.19 10.97
N TYR A 207 -17.06 0.45 11.39
CA TYR A 207 -18.42 0.63 10.86
C TYR A 207 -19.07 1.96 11.26
N ASP A 208 -18.61 2.56 12.35
CA ASP A 208 -19.03 3.89 12.79
C ASP A 208 -18.33 5.02 12.02
N MET A 209 -17.63 4.69 10.93
CA MET A 209 -16.83 5.60 10.12
C MET A 209 -15.65 6.24 10.85
N SER A 210 -15.23 5.68 12.00
CA SER A 210 -13.97 6.05 12.62
C SER A 210 -12.79 5.27 12.03
N VAL A 211 -11.58 5.78 12.25
CA VAL A 211 -10.33 5.12 11.87
C VAL A 211 -9.43 5.06 13.09
N SER A 212 -8.99 3.85 13.45
CA SER A 212 -7.96 3.64 14.45
C SER A 212 -6.60 3.52 13.79
N GLU A 213 -5.63 4.30 14.27
CA GLU A 213 -4.26 4.28 13.81
C GLU A 213 -3.35 3.66 14.88
N LYS A 214 -2.50 2.71 14.48
CA LYS A 214 -1.45 2.18 15.34
C LYS A 214 -0.15 2.08 14.58
N ASP A 215 0.89 2.71 15.10
CA ASP A 215 2.23 2.65 14.54
C ASP A 215 3.18 1.90 15.46
N ARG A 216 4.06 1.07 14.88
CA ARG A 216 5.13 0.38 15.62
C ARG A 216 6.36 0.23 14.76
N ILE A 217 7.52 0.23 15.39
CA ILE A 217 8.78 -0.10 14.75
C ILE A 217 9.25 -1.50 15.16
N LEU A 218 9.57 -2.32 14.17
CA LEU A 218 10.28 -3.58 14.34
C LEU A 218 11.76 -3.34 14.07
N TYR A 219 12.59 -3.56 15.08
CA TYR A 219 14.04 -3.59 14.91
C TYR A 219 14.44 -4.96 14.40
N LEU A 220 15.01 -5.01 13.20
CA LEU A 220 15.67 -6.19 12.69
C LEU A 220 17.06 -6.18 13.32
N ASP A 221 17.28 -7.00 14.34
CA ASP A 221 18.58 -7.12 15.01
C ASP A 221 19.67 -7.37 13.95
N PRO A 222 20.58 -6.41 13.71
CA PRO A 222 21.68 -6.63 12.79
C PRO A 222 22.64 -7.54 13.52
N ALA A 223 22.38 -8.86 13.42
CA ALA A 223 23.13 -9.95 14.04
C ALA A 223 24.42 -9.49 14.73
N VAL A 224 24.43 -9.60 16.07
CA VAL A 224 25.65 -9.63 16.87
C VAL A 224 26.74 -10.32 16.03
N PRO A 225 27.84 -9.63 15.72
CA PRO A 225 28.86 -10.19 14.85
C PRO A 225 29.25 -11.59 15.34
N ARG A 226 29.17 -12.63 14.49
CA ARG A 226 29.43 -14.04 14.86
C ARG A 226 30.80 -14.28 15.54
N TRP A 227 31.72 -13.33 15.44
CA TRP A 227 33.03 -13.32 16.11
C TRP A 227 32.98 -12.88 17.59
N LEU A 228 31.81 -12.52 18.14
CA LEU A 228 31.61 -12.29 19.58
C LEU A 228 30.94 -13.48 20.29
N SER A 229 30.66 -14.57 19.57
CA SER A 229 30.17 -15.83 20.14
C SER A 229 31.20 -16.95 19.99
N LYS A 230 32.42 -16.74 20.50
CA LYS A 230 33.36 -17.70 21.09
C LYS A 230 34.77 -17.11 21.15
#